data_AF-A0AAW1REG3-F1
#
_entry.id   AF-A0AAW1REG3-F1
#
_cell.length_a   1.000
_cell.length_b   1.000
_cell.length_c   1.000
_cell.angle_alpha   90.00
_cell.angle_beta   90.00
_cell.angle_gamma   90.00
#
_symmetry.space_group_name_H-M   'P 1'
#
loop_
_entity.id
_entity.type
_entity.pdbx_description
1 polymer ?
#
loop_
_entity_poly.entity_id
_entity_poly.type
_entity_poly.pdbx_seq_one_letter_code
_entity_poly.pdbx_strand_id
1 'polypeptide(L)'
;MNKANLRNANLQRTIFTRSDLEGADINGADFTNALLDKTQQIALCRYADGTNSVTGTDTRKSLGCGSRRRFREASPSNPEGPQVASEDKEAFVKSMPIYRQ
;
A
#
# COMPACT_ATOMS: atom_id res chain seq x y z
N MET A 1 6.54 0.41 20.71
CA MET A 1 6.02 1.63 21.36
C MET A 1 4.60 1.34 21.81
N ASN A 2 4.45 0.55 22.87
CA ASN A 2 3.12 0.05 23.23
C ASN A 2 2.39 1.17 23.97
N LYS A 3 1.16 1.49 23.54
CA LYS A 3 0.34 2.58 24.08
C LYS A 3 0.87 4.00 23.81
N ALA A 4 1.57 4.21 22.70
CA ALA A 4 1.92 5.57 22.27
C ALA A 4 0.65 6.40 22.01
N ASN A 5 0.67 7.68 22.41
CA ASN A 5 -0.39 8.61 22.06
C ASN A 5 -0.03 9.32 20.75
N LEU A 6 -0.70 8.93 19.67
CA LEU A 6 -0.53 9.48 18.32
C LEU A 6 -1.82 10.18 17.85
N ARG A 7 -2.67 10.62 18.79
CA ARG A 7 -3.90 11.33 18.46
C ARG A 7 -3.61 12.56 17.61
N ASN A 8 -4.35 12.73 16.51
CA ASN A 8 -4.20 13.84 15.56
C ASN A 8 -2.77 14.01 14.99
N ALA A 9 -1.91 13.00 15.10
CA ALA A 9 -0.55 13.08 14.57
C ALA A 9 -0.56 13.13 13.03
N ASN A 10 0.25 14.02 12.46
CA ASN A 10 0.55 14.01 11.04
C ASN A 10 1.71 13.03 10.79
N LEU A 11 1.38 11.83 10.29
CA LEU A 11 2.32 10.75 10.00
C LEU A 11 2.40 10.49 8.49
N GLN A 12 2.23 11.54 7.69
CA GLN A 12 2.32 11.43 6.25
C GLN A 12 3.73 11.03 5.82
N ARG A 13 3.82 10.04 4.91
CA ARG A 13 5.09 9.58 4.32
C ARG A 13 6.11 9.06 5.34
N THR A 14 5.69 8.64 6.53
CA THR A 14 6.59 8.04 7.53
C THR A 14 6.88 6.58 7.24
N ILE A 15 7.99 6.07 7.76
CA ILE A 15 8.37 4.66 7.66
C ILE A 15 8.27 4.02 9.05
N PHE A 16 7.36 3.06 9.19
CA PHE A 16 7.10 2.30 10.41
C PHE A 16 7.42 0.80 10.27
N THR A 17 8.24 0.42 9.29
CA THR A 17 8.63 -0.97 9.10
C THR A 17 9.31 -1.51 10.36
N ARG A 18 8.95 -2.73 10.78
CA ARG A 18 9.45 -3.36 12.02
C ARG A 18 9.17 -2.59 13.31
N SER A 19 8.17 -1.70 13.31
CA SER A 19 7.74 -0.98 14.52
C SER A 19 6.66 -1.74 15.26
N ASP A 20 6.58 -1.57 16.58
CA ASP A 20 5.43 -2.03 17.37
C ASP A 20 4.54 -0.84 17.74
N LEU A 21 3.32 -0.84 17.20
CA LEU A 21 2.26 0.16 17.38
C LEU A 21 1.00 -0.52 17.93
N GLU A 22 1.13 -1.72 18.49
CA GLU A 22 -0.01 -2.40 19.10
C GLU A 22 -0.55 -1.59 20.29
N GLY A 23 -1.86 -1.35 20.28
CA GLY A 23 -2.54 -0.54 21.29
C GLY A 23 -2.16 0.94 21.30
N ALA A 24 -1.50 1.47 20.27
CA ALA A 24 -1.26 2.91 20.14
C ALA A 24 -2.59 3.64 19.94
N ASP A 25 -2.73 4.84 20.51
CA ASP A 25 -3.89 5.68 20.30
C ASP A 25 -3.72 6.49 19.03
N ILE A 26 -4.39 6.08 17.95
CA ILE A 26 -4.24 6.67 16.61
C ILE A 26 -5.47 7.46 16.16
N ASN A 27 -6.35 7.85 17.10
CA ASN A 27 -7.59 8.54 16.75
C ASN A 27 -7.27 9.90 16.08
N GLY A 28 -7.78 10.07 14.85
CA GLY A 28 -7.48 11.22 14.00
C GLY A 28 -6.04 11.26 13.44
N ALA A 29 -5.25 10.20 13.52
CA ALA A 29 -3.90 10.20 12.93
C ALA A 29 -3.96 10.08 11.39
N ASP A 30 -3.09 10.81 10.69
CA ASP A 30 -2.99 10.74 9.23
C ASP A 30 -1.80 9.89 8.77
N PHE A 31 -2.07 8.72 8.22
CA PHE A 31 -1.08 7.78 7.70
C PHE A 31 -0.92 7.84 6.17
N THR A 32 -1.29 8.96 5.54
CA THR A 32 -1.27 9.05 4.08
C THR A 32 0.13 8.81 3.53
N ASN A 33 0.27 7.80 2.67
CA ASN A 33 1.53 7.31 2.11
C ASN A 33 2.56 6.81 3.16
N ALA A 34 2.13 6.46 4.37
CA ALA A 34 3.00 5.83 5.35
C ALA A 34 3.33 4.38 4.94
N LEU A 35 4.57 3.97 5.17
CA LEU A 35 5.01 2.59 4.94
C LEU A 35 4.87 1.79 6.24
N LEU A 36 3.89 0.90 6.27
CA LEU A 36 3.56 0.03 7.40
C LEU A 36 3.66 -1.44 6.99
N ASP A 37 4.04 -2.29 7.93
CA ASP A 37 3.93 -3.74 7.72
C ASP A 37 2.45 -4.13 7.64
N LYS A 38 2.12 -5.10 6.77
CA LYS A 38 0.73 -5.49 6.51
C LYS A 38 0.01 -5.98 7.78
N THR A 39 0.70 -6.73 8.62
CA THR A 39 0.18 -7.21 9.91
C THR A 39 -0.18 -6.04 10.83
N GLN A 40 0.68 -5.02 10.87
CA GLN A 40 0.46 -3.82 11.66
C GLN A 40 -0.69 -2.98 11.13
N GLN A 41 -0.75 -2.73 9.83
CA GLN A 41 -1.89 -2.06 9.20
C GLN A 41 -3.21 -2.77 9.57
N ILE A 42 -3.27 -4.10 9.45
CA ILE A 42 -4.46 -4.88 9.83
C ILE A 42 -4.80 -4.70 11.31
N ALA A 43 -3.80 -4.71 12.20
CA ALA A 43 -4.01 -4.51 13.63
C ALA A 43 -4.55 -3.10 13.93
N LEU A 44 -3.94 -2.06 13.38
CA LEU A 44 -4.40 -0.67 13.51
C LEU A 44 -5.83 -0.49 12.98
N CYS A 45 -6.15 -1.10 11.83
CA CYS A 45 -7.49 -1.02 11.23
C CYS A 45 -8.63 -1.58 12.10
N ARG A 46 -8.33 -2.37 13.13
CA ARG A 46 -9.33 -2.89 14.07
C ARG A 46 -9.94 -1.79 14.93
N TYR A 47 -9.18 -0.75 15.24
CA TYR A 47 -9.57 0.31 16.17
C TYR A 47 -9.30 1.73 15.63
N ALA A 48 -8.79 1.88 14.42
CA ALA A 48 -8.63 3.18 13.78
C ALA A 48 -10.00 3.90 13.63
N ASP A 49 -10.06 5.14 14.13
CA ASP A 49 -11.20 6.05 13.97
C ASP A 49 -10.76 7.51 13.78
N GLY A 50 -11.73 8.37 13.50
CA GLY A 50 -11.56 9.81 13.55
C GLY A 50 -11.02 10.43 12.27
N THR A 51 -10.91 11.75 12.31
CA THR A 51 -10.39 12.58 11.22
C THR A 51 -9.32 13.50 11.80
N ASN A 52 -8.23 13.68 11.07
CA ASN A 52 -7.16 14.57 11.49
C ASN A 52 -7.63 16.03 11.44
N SER A 53 -7.47 16.77 12.52
CA SER A 53 -7.90 18.18 12.59
C SER A 53 -7.09 19.13 11.70
N VAL A 54 -5.87 18.75 11.31
CA VAL A 54 -4.97 19.57 10.49
C VAL A 54 -5.11 19.22 9.01
N THR A 55 -5.11 17.92 8.67
CA THR A 55 -5.15 17.48 7.27
C THR A 55 -6.56 17.16 6.77
N GLY A 56 -7.55 17.07 7.66
CA GLY A 56 -8.93 16.72 7.31
C GLY A 56 -9.11 15.28 6.82
N THR A 57 -8.07 14.45 6.93
CA THR A 57 -8.09 13.08 6.39
C THR A 57 -8.60 12.08 7.42
N ASP A 58 -9.45 11.16 6.98
CA ASP A 58 -9.93 10.04 7.80
C ASP A 58 -8.81 9.04 8.09
N THR A 59 -8.66 8.66 9.36
CA THR A 59 -7.60 7.74 9.83
C THR A 59 -7.69 6.38 9.15
N ARG A 60 -8.89 5.83 8.99
CA ARG A 60 -9.10 4.51 8.37
C ARG A 60 -8.78 4.55 6.88
N LYS A 61 -9.17 5.65 6.21
CA LYS A 61 -8.90 5.88 4.80
C LYS A 61 -7.41 6.05 4.54
N SER A 62 -6.72 6.85 5.34
CA SER A 62 -5.26 7.03 5.20
C SER A 62 -4.47 5.75 5.48
N LEU A 63 -4.94 4.93 6.41
CA LEU A 63 -4.43 3.57 6.65
C LEU A 63 -4.80 2.54 5.57
N GLY A 64 -5.69 2.84 4.64
CA GLY A 64 -6.15 1.90 3.61
C GLY A 64 -7.04 0.76 4.14
N CYS A 65 -7.69 0.96 5.29
CA CYS A 65 -8.60 -0.01 5.90
C CYS A 65 -9.81 -0.28 5.00
N GLY A 66 -10.22 -1.54 4.88
CA GLY A 66 -11.41 -1.90 4.08
C GLY A 66 -11.14 -2.14 2.59
N SER A 67 -9.88 -2.14 2.17
CA SER A 67 -9.46 -2.60 0.85
C SER A 67 -9.63 -4.13 0.71
N ARG A 68 -10.87 -4.64 0.73
CA ARG A 68 -11.18 -5.97 0.21
C ARG A 68 -10.89 -5.93 -1.29
N ARG A 69 -9.70 -6.40 -1.66
CA ARG A 69 -9.27 -6.62 -3.04
C ARG A 69 -9.60 -5.46 -3.98
N ARG A 70 -8.86 -4.38 -3.83
CA ARG A 70 -8.19 -3.83 -5.00
C ARG A 70 -6.71 -3.80 -4.66
N PHE A 71 -6.06 -4.95 -4.81
CA PHE A 71 -4.92 -4.90 -5.71
C PHE A 71 -5.50 -4.26 -6.97
N ARG A 72 -5.44 -2.92 -7.08
CA ARG A 72 -4.92 -2.41 -8.32
C ARG A 72 -3.57 -3.09 -8.35
N GLU A 73 -3.50 -4.25 -9.00
CA GLU A 73 -2.27 -4.72 -9.64
C GLU A 73 -1.60 -3.44 -10.04
N ALA A 74 -0.45 -3.15 -9.40
CA ALA A 74 0.30 -1.92 -9.61
C ALA A 74 0.14 -1.63 -11.08
N SER A 75 -0.66 -0.59 -11.42
CA SER A 75 -1.07 -0.40 -12.81
C SER A 75 0.22 -0.51 -13.59
N PRO A 76 0.37 -1.51 -14.47
CA PRO A 76 1.69 -1.86 -14.96
C PRO A 76 2.31 -0.57 -15.42
N SER A 77 3.52 -0.27 -14.95
CA SER A 77 4.16 1.05 -15.15
C SER A 77 4.10 1.48 -16.62
N ASN A 78 3.99 0.48 -17.48
CA ASN A 78 3.56 0.58 -18.86
C ASN A 78 2.25 -0.23 -19.09
N PRO A 79 1.07 0.41 -19.16
CA PRO A 79 -0.21 -0.26 -19.41
C PRO A 79 -0.33 -0.82 -20.84
N GLU A 80 0.52 -0.39 -21.75
CA GLU A 80 0.53 -0.85 -23.14
C GLU A 80 1.52 -1.99 -23.39
N GLY A 81 2.38 -2.29 -22.41
CA GLY A 81 3.50 -3.22 -22.55
C GLY A 81 4.58 -2.71 -23.50
N PRO A 82 5.71 -3.43 -23.65
CA PRO A 82 6.74 -3.05 -24.61
C PRO A 82 6.15 -2.91 -26.02
N GLN A 83 6.31 -1.73 -26.64
CA GLN A 83 5.85 -1.44 -28.00
C GLN A 83 6.80 -2.08 -29.02
N VAL A 84 6.78 -3.41 -29.10
CA VAL A 84 7.56 -4.18 -30.06
C VAL A 84 6.76 -4.37 -31.35
N ALA A 85 7.41 -4.16 -32.49
CA ALA A 85 6.82 -4.44 -33.80
C ALA A 85 6.39 -5.91 -33.89
N SER A 86 5.35 -6.20 -34.67
CA SER A 86 4.86 -7.58 -34.86
C SER A 86 5.96 -8.51 -35.38
N GLU A 87 6.82 -7.99 -36.25
CA GLU A 87 7.94 -8.71 -36.85
C GLU A 87 8.96 -9.18 -35.79
N ASP A 88 9.27 -8.32 -34.82
CA ASP A 88 10.18 -8.64 -33.72
C ASP A 88 9.58 -9.67 -32.76
N LYS A 89 8.25 -9.61 -32.54
CA LYS A 89 7.52 -10.61 -31.73
C LYS A 89 7.57 -11.98 -32.39
N GLU A 90 7.39 -12.04 -33.71
CA GLU A 90 7.47 -13.27 -34.48
C GLU A 90 8.88 -13.85 -34.49
N ALA A 91 9.90 -13.01 -34.65
CA ALA A 91 11.30 -13.42 -34.59
C ALA A 91 11.64 -14.04 -33.22
N PHE A 92 11.17 -13.42 -32.14
CA PHE A 92 11.36 -13.94 -30.78
C PHE A 92 10.69 -15.31 -30.60
N VAL A 93 9.41 -15.44 -30.97
CA VAL A 93 8.66 -16.71 -30.88
C VAL A 93 9.33 -17.83 -31.69
N LYS A 94 9.86 -17.49 -32.87
CA LYS A 94 10.58 -18.43 -33.74
C LYS A 94 11.95 -18.82 -33.18
N SER A 95 12.59 -17.92 -32.43
CA SER A 95 13.88 -18.16 -31.77
C SER A 95 13.78 -18.95 -30.46
N MET A 96 12.58 -19.02 -29.86
CA MET A 96 12.39 -19.74 -28.62
C MET A 96 12.53 -21.25 -28.87
N PRO A 97 13.49 -21.93 -28.20
CA PRO A 97 13.59 -23.37 -28.29
C PRO A 97 12.31 -23.96 -27.68
N ILE A 98 11.55 -24.69 -28.50
CA ILE A 98 10.38 -25.43 -28.06
C ILE A 98 10.89 -26.53 -27.12
N TYR A 99 10.93 -26.27 -25.82
CA TYR A 99 10.94 -27.35 -24.82
C TYR A 99 9.52 -27.94 -24.77
N ARG A 100 9.18 -28.75 -25.79
CA ARG A 100 8.10 -29.74 -25.71
C ARG A 100 8.75 -31.12 -25.77
N GLN A 101 8.71 -31.83 -24.65
CA GLN A 101 8.30 -33.22 -24.64
C GLN A 101 6.89 -33.26 -24.05
#